data_AF-A0A1X1DB74-F1
#
_entry.id   AF-A0A1X1DB74-F1
#
_cell.length_a   1.000
_cell.length_b   1.000
_cell.length_c   1.000
_cell.angle_alpha   90.00
_cell.angle_beta   90.00
_cell.angle_gamma   90.00
#
_symmetry.space_group_name_H-M   'P 1'
#
loop_
_entity.id
_entity.type
_entity.pdbx_description
1 polymer ?
#
loop_
_entity_poly.entity_id
_entity_poly.type
_entity_poly.pdbx_seq_one_letter_code
_entity_poly.pdbx_strand_id
1 'polypeptide(L)'
;MRKHLIAMLSLSLLFSSASVFAADLEQDMDTLKDGLSVVKKTSDAQEMQTALGKMRAAAEDAKKSTPEKLEGKAADSAEIKDYHAGLNSLIAQIEVVDQLAKANKLDAAKSEAKKLEDIRNTNHKKFR
;
A
#
# COMPACT_ATOMS: atom_id res chain seq x y z
N MET A 1 -18.14 -48.35 -35.72
CA MET A 1 -18.43 -47.25 -34.79
C MET A 1 -17.27 -47.13 -33.81
N ARG A 2 -16.36 -46.17 -34.00
CA ARG A 2 -15.25 -45.91 -33.06
C ARG A 2 -15.53 -44.56 -32.41
N LYS A 3 -15.87 -44.58 -31.12
CA LYS A 3 -15.99 -43.38 -30.28
C LYS A 3 -15.00 -43.57 -29.14
N HIS A 4 -13.88 -42.85 -29.16
CA HIS A 4 -13.06 -42.68 -27.97
C HIS A 4 -12.81 -41.19 -27.78
N LEU A 5 -13.25 -40.77 -26.60
CA LEU A 5 -13.49 -39.42 -26.14
C LEU A 5 -12.16 -38.68 -25.98
N ILE A 6 -12.11 -37.42 -26.42
CA ILE A 6 -11.02 -36.50 -26.09
C ILE A 6 -11.29 -36.02 -24.66
N ALA A 7 -10.51 -36.52 -23.70
CA ALA A 7 -10.48 -35.97 -22.35
C ALA A 7 -9.53 -34.76 -22.35
N MET A 8 -10.08 -33.55 -22.37
CA MET A 8 -9.32 -32.34 -22.04
C MET A 8 -9.14 -32.28 -20.53
N LEU A 9 -7.94 -32.62 -20.06
CA LEU A 9 -7.52 -32.37 -18.69
C LEU A 9 -7.07 -30.90 -18.59
N SER A 10 -7.99 -29.99 -18.23
CA SER A 10 -7.63 -28.62 -17.89
C SER A 10 -6.95 -28.62 -16.52
N LEU A 11 -5.61 -28.69 -16.52
CA LEU A 11 -4.81 -28.55 -15.32
C LEU A 11 -4.79 -27.07 -14.91
N SER A 12 -5.75 -26.67 -14.09
CA SER A 12 -5.75 -25.37 -13.42
C SER A 12 -4.63 -25.33 -12.38
N LEU A 13 -3.40 -25.08 -12.82
CA LEU A 13 -2.27 -24.77 -11.93
C LEU A 13 -2.47 -23.35 -11.38
N LEU A 14 -3.27 -23.22 -10.33
CA LEU A 14 -3.19 -22.10 -9.40
C LEU A 14 -2.27 -22.54 -8.26
N PHE A 15 -0.97 -22.28 -8.39
CA PHE A 15 0.00 -22.46 -7.30
C PHE A 15 0.71 -21.13 -6.99
N SER A 16 0.08 -20.40 -6.06
CA SER A 16 0.66 -19.86 -4.84
C SER A 16 2.00 -19.10 -4.94
N SER A 17 1.98 -17.88 -5.47
CA SER A 17 3.06 -16.89 -5.29
C SER A 17 2.82 -15.92 -4.12
N ALA A 18 1.81 -16.17 -3.27
CA ALA A 18 1.42 -15.25 -2.19
C ALA A 18 2.54 -14.93 -1.18
N SER A 19 3.46 -15.88 -0.94
CA SER A 19 4.54 -15.71 0.05
C SER A 19 5.59 -14.66 -0.34
N VAL A 20 5.85 -14.45 -1.63
CA VAL A 20 6.78 -13.40 -2.09
C VAL A 20 6.14 -12.02 -1.88
N PHE A 21 4.85 -11.89 -2.22
CA PHE A 21 4.13 -10.63 -2.08
C PHE A 21 3.88 -10.23 -0.62
N ALA A 22 3.78 -11.18 0.31
CA ALA A 22 3.61 -10.90 1.73
C ALA A 22 4.87 -10.30 2.37
N ALA A 23 6.06 -10.83 2.05
CA ALA A 23 7.33 -10.28 2.51
C ALA A 23 7.59 -8.87 1.94
N ASP A 24 7.27 -8.68 0.65
CA ASP A 24 7.34 -7.36 0.02
C ASP A 24 6.37 -6.36 0.68
N LEU A 25 5.14 -6.80 1.01
CA LEU A 25 4.15 -5.96 1.68
C LEU A 25 4.58 -5.55 3.10
N GLU A 26 5.21 -6.45 3.86
CA GLU A 26 5.76 -6.11 5.18
C GLU A 26 6.81 -5.01 5.07
N GLN A 27 7.72 -5.12 4.09
CA GLN A 27 8.75 -4.11 3.83
C GLN A 27 8.16 -2.75 3.42
N ASP A 28 7.09 -2.74 2.61
CA ASP A 28 6.37 -1.51 2.27
C ASP A 28 5.75 -0.86 3.50
N MET A 29 5.11 -1.65 4.35
CA MET A 29 4.49 -1.14 5.58
C MET A 29 5.52 -0.58 6.57
N ASP A 30 6.70 -1.20 6.66
CA ASP A 30 7.82 -0.66 7.44
C ASP A 30 8.34 0.65 6.84
N THR A 31 8.47 0.73 5.51
CA THR A 31 8.85 1.97 4.82
C THR A 31 7.85 3.10 5.08
N LEU A 32 6.54 2.80 5.08
CA LEU A 32 5.49 3.77 5.43
C LEU A 32 5.60 4.25 6.88
N LYS A 33 5.87 3.35 7.81
CA LYS A 33 6.04 3.66 9.24
C LYS A 33 7.27 4.53 9.48
N ASP A 34 8.40 4.16 8.90
CA ASP A 34 9.66 4.87 9.07
C ASP A 34 9.62 6.25 8.42
N GLY A 35 9.08 6.33 7.19
CA GLY A 35 8.85 7.59 6.50
C GLY A 35 7.96 8.54 7.31
N LEU A 36 6.88 8.03 7.90
CA LEU A 36 6.00 8.84 8.76
C LEU A 36 6.75 9.36 10.01
N SER A 37 7.61 8.55 10.62
CA SER A 37 8.46 8.98 11.74
C SER A 37 9.37 10.14 11.34
N VAL A 38 9.99 10.08 10.15
CA VAL A 38 10.81 11.17 9.61
C VAL A 38 9.97 12.42 9.36
N VAL A 39 8.86 12.32 8.63
CA VAL A 39 7.97 13.45 8.30
C VAL A 39 7.50 14.19 9.56
N LYS A 40 7.21 13.46 10.65
CA LYS A 40 6.79 14.07 11.92
C LYS A 40 7.89 14.85 12.64
N LYS A 41 9.15 14.48 12.45
CA LYS A 41 10.29 14.97 13.25
C LYS A 41 11.17 15.97 12.51
N THR A 42 11.43 15.73 11.24
CA THR A 42 12.41 16.50 10.46
C THR A 42 12.08 18.00 10.43
N SER A 43 13.12 18.83 10.46
CA SER A 43 13.04 20.28 10.20
C SER A 43 13.59 20.63 8.81
N ASP A 44 13.91 19.64 7.99
CA ASP A 44 14.49 19.81 6.66
C ASP A 44 13.46 19.46 5.58
N ALA A 45 13.23 20.41 4.66
CA ALA A 45 12.21 20.25 3.62
C ALA A 45 12.59 19.19 2.58
N GLN A 46 13.88 19.01 2.30
CA GLN A 46 14.38 18.02 1.37
C GLN A 46 14.32 16.60 1.96
N GLU A 47 14.65 16.46 3.24
CA GLU A 47 14.49 15.22 3.99
C GLU A 47 13.01 14.81 4.07
N MET A 48 12.11 15.77 4.34
CA MET A 48 10.66 15.52 4.32
C MET A 48 10.18 15.03 2.95
N GLN A 49 10.57 15.71 1.86
CA GLN A 49 10.21 15.30 0.49
C GLN A 49 10.77 13.91 0.14
N THR A 50 12.00 13.61 0.56
CA THR A 50 12.62 12.30 0.34
C THR A 50 11.84 11.20 1.06
N ALA A 51 11.44 11.43 2.31
CA ALA A 51 10.62 10.48 3.07
C ALA A 51 9.24 10.30 2.42
N LEU A 52 8.57 11.39 2.02
CA LEU A 52 7.27 11.34 1.34
C LEU A 52 7.34 10.60 0.00
N GLY A 53 8.41 10.80 -0.77
CA GLY A 53 8.65 10.06 -2.01
C GLY A 53 8.78 8.55 -1.79
N LYS A 54 9.53 8.14 -0.76
CA LYS A 54 9.64 6.72 -0.36
C LYS A 54 8.30 6.17 0.10
N MET A 55 7.56 6.90 0.92
CA MET A 55 6.23 6.50 1.37
C MET A 55 5.27 6.32 0.20
N ARG A 56 5.30 7.23 -0.79
CA ARG A 56 4.46 7.10 -1.99
C ARG A 56 4.79 5.84 -2.76
N ALA A 57 6.08 5.57 -2.99
CA ALA A 57 6.52 4.38 -3.72
C ALA A 57 6.07 3.09 -3.01
N ALA A 58 6.26 3.01 -1.68
CA ALA A 58 5.82 1.87 -0.88
C ALA A 58 4.28 1.69 -0.89
N ALA A 59 3.50 2.78 -0.85
CA ALA A 59 2.05 2.69 -0.95
C ALA A 59 1.59 2.20 -2.35
N GLU A 60 2.29 2.57 -3.42
CA GLU A 60 2.01 2.08 -4.77
C GLU A 60 2.43 0.62 -4.96
N ASP A 61 3.53 0.20 -4.32
CA ASP A 61 3.99 -1.19 -4.37
C ASP A 61 3.07 -2.11 -3.57
N ALA A 62 2.62 -1.67 -2.38
CA ALA A 62 1.66 -2.39 -1.55
C ALA A 62 0.33 -2.71 -2.27
N LYS A 63 -0.07 -1.90 -3.27
CA LYS A 63 -1.26 -2.16 -4.11
C LYS A 63 -1.12 -3.42 -4.98
N LYS A 64 0.09 -3.92 -5.19
CA LYS A 64 0.37 -5.14 -5.96
C LYS A 64 0.22 -6.40 -5.10
N SER A 65 0.28 -6.24 -3.78
CA SER A 65 0.15 -7.34 -2.83
C SER A 65 -1.28 -7.50 -2.32
N THR A 66 -1.61 -8.72 -1.91
CA THR A 66 -2.83 -8.99 -1.15
C THR A 66 -2.45 -9.24 0.29
N PRO A 67 -2.99 -8.49 1.26
CA PRO A 67 -2.67 -8.72 2.67
C PRO A 67 -3.27 -10.05 3.16
N GLU A 68 -2.62 -10.69 4.14
CA GLU A 68 -2.97 -12.03 4.64
C GLU A 68 -4.46 -12.18 4.98
N LYS A 69 -5.06 -11.17 5.60
CA LYS A 69 -6.48 -11.17 5.98
C LYS A 69 -7.45 -11.22 4.80
N LEU A 70 -6.99 -10.86 3.62
CA LEU A 70 -7.75 -10.87 2.37
C LEU A 70 -7.33 -12.02 1.44
N GLU A 71 -6.47 -12.94 1.88
CA GLU A 71 -6.13 -14.12 1.10
C GLU A 71 -7.39 -14.95 0.77
N GLY A 72 -7.43 -15.45 -0.46
CA GLY A 72 -8.57 -16.22 -0.98
C GLY A 72 -9.81 -15.37 -1.31
N LYS A 73 -9.80 -14.05 -1.08
CA LYS A 73 -10.85 -13.16 -1.57
C LYS A 73 -10.74 -12.98 -3.08
N ALA A 74 -11.90 -12.80 -3.73
CA ALA A 74 -11.94 -12.46 -5.15
C ALA A 74 -11.27 -11.09 -5.39
N ALA A 75 -10.54 -10.96 -6.49
CA ALA A 75 -9.82 -9.73 -6.84
C ALA A 75 -10.74 -8.50 -6.98
N ASP A 76 -12.02 -8.70 -7.30
CA ASP A 76 -13.05 -7.67 -7.42
C ASP A 76 -13.96 -7.55 -6.20
N SER A 77 -13.65 -8.27 -5.11
CA SER A 77 -14.39 -8.19 -3.85
C SER A 77 -14.40 -6.77 -3.28
N ALA A 78 -15.42 -6.48 -2.48
CA ALA A 78 -15.55 -5.19 -1.82
C ALA A 78 -14.35 -4.92 -0.89
N GLU A 79 -13.83 -5.95 -0.24
CA GLU A 79 -12.70 -5.85 0.68
C GLU A 79 -11.38 -5.52 -0.02
N ILE A 80 -11.07 -6.16 -1.16
CA ILE A 80 -9.87 -5.81 -1.97
C ILE A 80 -9.98 -4.39 -2.52
N LYS A 81 -11.18 -3.98 -2.94
CA LYS A 81 -11.45 -2.59 -3.36
C LYS A 81 -11.27 -1.59 -2.21
N ASP A 82 -11.72 -1.90 -0.99
CA ASP A 82 -11.52 -1.05 0.20
C ASP A 82 -10.03 -0.95 0.57
N TYR A 83 -9.27 -2.04 0.42
CA TYR A 83 -7.81 -2.02 0.61
C TYR A 83 -7.13 -1.05 -0.36
N HIS A 84 -7.42 -1.14 -1.66
CA HIS A 84 -6.88 -0.22 -2.65
C HIS A 84 -7.33 1.23 -2.42
N ALA A 85 -8.59 1.43 -2.02
CA ALA A 85 -9.10 2.76 -1.68
C ALA A 85 -8.34 3.37 -0.48
N GLY A 86 -8.03 2.56 0.53
CA GLY A 86 -7.20 2.95 1.67
C GLY A 86 -5.81 3.44 1.26
N LEU A 87 -5.12 2.68 0.40
CA LEU A 87 -3.81 3.07 -0.12
C LEU A 87 -3.87 4.31 -1.02
N ASN A 88 -4.90 4.43 -1.87
CA ASN A 88 -5.11 5.63 -2.68
C ASN A 88 -5.34 6.87 -1.81
N SER A 89 -6.09 6.75 -0.70
CA SER A 89 -6.27 7.85 0.26
C SER A 89 -4.96 8.23 0.93
N LEU A 90 -4.09 7.26 1.23
CA LEU A 90 -2.77 7.52 1.80
C LEU A 90 -1.90 8.28 0.80
N ILE A 91 -1.85 7.84 -0.46
CA ILE A 91 -1.09 8.49 -1.54
C ILE A 91 -1.57 9.93 -1.76
N ALA A 92 -2.89 10.16 -1.80
CA ALA A 92 -3.45 11.50 -1.97
C ALA A 92 -3.04 12.43 -0.81
N GLN A 93 -3.04 11.94 0.43
CA GLN A 93 -2.60 12.74 1.57
C GLN A 93 -1.08 12.96 1.55
N ILE A 94 -0.28 12.00 1.06
CA ILE A 94 1.17 12.20 0.85
C ILE A 94 1.41 13.34 -0.13
N GLU A 95 0.65 13.44 -1.22
CA GLU A 95 0.74 14.55 -2.17
C GLU A 95 0.46 15.90 -1.51
N VAL A 96 -0.57 15.99 -0.66
CA VAL A 96 -0.89 17.23 0.07
C VAL A 96 0.29 17.67 0.94
N VAL A 97 0.89 16.75 1.70
CA VAL A 97 2.03 17.05 2.56
C VAL A 97 3.27 17.40 1.72
N ASP A 98 3.50 16.70 0.62
CA ASP A 98 4.64 16.93 -0.28
C ASP A 98 4.57 18.31 -0.96
N GLN A 99 3.39 18.74 -1.38
CA GLN A 99 3.19 20.09 -1.92
C GLN A 99 3.49 21.18 -0.88
N LEU A 100 3.14 20.95 0.39
CA LEU A 100 3.47 21.87 1.48
C LEU A 100 4.98 21.89 1.77
N ALA A 101 5.63 20.72 1.75
CA ALA A 101 7.08 20.61 1.91
C ALA A 101 7.84 21.30 0.76
N LYS A 102 7.39 21.14 -0.49
CA LYS A 102 7.91 21.84 -1.67
C LYS A 102 7.78 23.36 -1.59
N ALA A 103 6.70 23.83 -0.96
CA ALA A 103 6.49 25.25 -0.67
C ALA A 103 7.27 25.75 0.57
N ASN A 104 8.13 24.92 1.16
CA ASN A 104 8.87 25.18 2.40
C ASN A 104 7.97 25.50 3.61
N LYS A 105 6.72 25.02 3.61
CA LYS A 105 5.72 25.24 4.67
C LYS A 105 5.70 24.08 5.65
N LEU A 106 6.80 23.85 6.36
CA LEU A 106 6.99 22.63 7.18
C LEU A 106 6.01 22.49 8.33
N ASP A 107 5.59 23.58 8.98
CA ASP A 107 4.61 23.49 10.07
C ASP A 107 3.22 23.06 9.55
N ALA A 108 2.82 23.60 8.39
CA ALA A 108 1.58 23.18 7.72
C ALA A 108 1.69 21.73 7.24
N ALA A 109 2.84 21.34 6.66
CA ALA A 109 3.10 19.98 6.22
C ALA A 109 2.98 18.99 7.40
N LYS A 110 3.59 19.29 8.55
CA LYS A 110 3.49 18.48 9.77
C LYS A 110 2.07 18.40 10.32
N SER A 111 1.30 19.49 10.22
CA SER A 111 -0.10 19.50 10.62
C SER A 111 -0.92 18.54 9.75
N GLU A 112 -0.75 18.60 8.43
CA GLU A 112 -1.41 17.70 7.48
C GLU A 112 -0.91 16.26 7.60
N ALA A 113 0.36 16.03 7.94
CA ALA A 113 0.94 14.72 8.13
C ALA A 113 0.30 13.92 9.28
N LYS A 114 -0.41 14.56 10.22
CA LYS A 114 -1.19 13.84 11.25
C LYS A 114 -2.26 12.95 10.61
N LYS A 115 -2.85 13.38 9.48
CA LYS A 115 -3.85 12.58 8.74
C LYS A 115 -3.23 11.32 8.13
N LEU A 116 -1.93 11.34 7.79
CA LEU A 116 -1.23 10.14 7.30
C LEU A 116 -1.22 9.04 8.35
N GLU A 117 -1.03 9.40 9.62
CA GLU A 117 -1.05 8.46 10.73
C GLU A 117 -2.42 7.82 10.90
N ASP A 118 -3.49 8.63 10.87
CA ASP A 118 -4.87 8.15 11.00
C ASP A 118 -5.26 7.22 9.84
N ILE A 119 -4.93 7.59 8.60
CA ILE A 119 -5.19 6.77 7.41
C ILE A 119 -4.43 5.44 7.51
N ARG A 120 -3.13 5.49 7.84
CA ARG A 120 -2.30 4.28 7.98
C ARG A 120 -2.86 3.37 9.07
N ASN A 121 -3.11 3.90 10.26
CA ASN A 121 -3.61 3.15 11.42
C ASN A 121 -4.96 2.48 11.11
N THR A 122 -5.88 3.23 10.51
CA THR A 122 -7.21 2.73 10.17
C THR A 122 -7.13 1.59 9.18
N ASN A 123 -6.37 1.75 8.09
CA ASN A 123 -6.25 0.71 7.07
C ASN A 123 -5.43 -0.49 7.54
N HIS A 124 -4.35 -0.28 8.29
CA HIS A 124 -3.56 -1.36 8.87
C HIS A 124 -4.39 -2.23 9.81
N LYS A 125 -5.22 -1.62 10.67
CA LYS A 125 -6.15 -2.38 11.54
C LYS A 125 -7.20 -3.16 10.75
N LYS A 126 -7.65 -2.63 9.62
CA LYS A 126 -8.65 -3.28 8.77
C LYS A 126 -8.07 -4.50 8.07
N PHE A 127 -6.86 -4.40 7.51
CA PHE A 127 -6.36 -5.33 6.50
C PHE A 127 -5.16 -6.17 6.90
N ARG A 128 -4.40 -5.80 7.94
CA ARG A 128 -3.40 -6.71 8.53
C ARG A 128 -4.07 -7.73 9.46
#